data_AF-X0VGW8-F1
#
_entry.id   AF-X0VGW8-F1
#
_cell.length_a   1.000
_cell.length_b   1.000
_cell.length_c   1.000
_cell.angle_alpha   90.00
_cell.angle_beta   90.00
_cell.angle_gamma   90.00
#
_symmetry.space_group_name_H-M   'P 1'
#
loop_
_entity.id
_entity.type
_entity.pdbx_description
1 polymer ?
#
loop_
_entity_poly.entity_id
_entity_poly.type
_entity_poly.pdbx_seq_one_letter_code
_entity_poly.pdbx_strand_id
1 'polypeptide(L)'
;MVIGLDAFRYAAANARVRGLYSRLLDKTDWHALVAAQDLDAAIALLRTSVYGDAIAQAEHGGTIRLEQVERGLWATVAGNCQRAMAFTGGGVYSLIVVW
;
A
#
# COMPACT_ATOMS: atom_id res chain seq x y z
N MET A 1 31.71 -15.70 2.66
CA MET A 1 30.77 -15.38 1.57
C MET A 1 29.48 -14.82 2.18
N VAL A 2 29.53 -13.62 2.75
CA VAL A 2 28.40 -12.97 3.48
C VAL A 2 27.89 -11.75 2.70
N ILE A 3 28.80 -11.05 2.02
CA ILE A 3 28.52 -9.82 1.24
C ILE A 3 27.51 -10.05 0.11
N GLY A 4 27.59 -11.19 -0.60
CA GLY A 4 26.69 -11.48 -1.73
C GLY A 4 25.23 -11.70 -1.32
N LEU A 5 25.01 -12.35 -0.17
CA LEU A 5 23.66 -12.61 0.34
C LEU A 5 23.00 -11.32 0.85
N ASP A 6 23.76 -10.47 1.54
CA ASP A 6 23.26 -9.19 2.05
C ASP A 6 22.96 -8.21 0.92
N ALA A 7 23.80 -8.16 -0.12
CA ALA A 7 23.53 -7.37 -1.32
C ALA A 7 22.25 -7.83 -2.04
N PHE A 8 22.05 -9.15 -2.17
CA PHE A 8 20.84 -9.71 -2.77
C PHE A 8 19.58 -9.37 -1.97
N ARG A 9 19.62 -9.54 -0.64
CA ARG A 9 18.53 -9.21 0.29
C ARG A 9 18.13 -7.74 0.19
N TYR A 10 19.11 -6.84 0.19
CA TYR A 10 18.85 -5.41 0.00
C TYR A 10 18.25 -5.10 -1.37
N ALA A 11 18.80 -5.65 -2.45
CA ALA A 11 18.28 -5.44 -3.80
C ALA A 11 16.82 -5.90 -3.93
N ALA A 12 16.47 -7.05 -3.35
CA ALA A 12 15.11 -7.57 -3.33
C ALA A 12 14.15 -6.64 -2.55
N ALA A 13 14.55 -6.20 -1.36
CA ALA A 13 13.76 -5.25 -0.56
C ALA A 13 13.56 -3.92 -1.31
N ASN A 14 14.62 -3.35 -1.89
CA ASN A 14 14.57 -2.09 -2.62
C ASN A 14 13.71 -2.19 -3.90
N ALA A 15 13.86 -3.25 -4.69
CA ALA A 15 13.04 -3.48 -5.87
C ALA A 15 11.55 -3.57 -5.51
N ARG A 16 11.22 -4.24 -4.40
CA ARG A 16 9.84 -4.32 -3.89
C ARG A 16 9.30 -2.94 -3.51
N VAL A 17 10.06 -2.17 -2.73
CA VAL A 17 9.65 -0.81 -2.33
C VAL A 17 9.46 0.09 -3.56
N ARG A 18 10.39 0.04 -4.53
CA ARG A 18 10.27 0.76 -5.80
C ARG A 18 9.02 0.37 -6.59
N GLY A 19 8.69 -0.92 -6.64
CA GLY A 19 7.48 -1.42 -7.29
C GLY A 19 6.18 -1.03 -6.57
N LEU A 20 6.22 -0.82 -5.26
CA LEU A 20 5.09 -0.25 -4.51
C LEU A 20 4.98 1.25 -4.76
N TYR A 21 6.11 1.97 -4.74
CA TYR A 21 6.16 3.41 -5.01
C TYR A 21 5.61 3.76 -6.39
N SER A 22 5.91 2.96 -7.41
CA SER A 22 5.40 3.20 -8.77
C SER A 22 3.88 3.05 -8.94
N ARG A 23 3.19 2.54 -7.91
CA ARG A 23 1.73 2.36 -7.92
C ARG A 23 1.00 3.42 -7.11
N LEU A 24 1.73 4.32 -6.45
CA LEU A 24 1.13 5.45 -5.75
C LEU A 24 0.36 6.31 -6.77
N LEU A 25 -0.73 6.92 -6.29
CA LEU A 25 -1.54 7.83 -7.08
C LEU A 25 -0.64 8.92 -7.66
N ASP A 26 -0.77 9.12 -8.96
CA ASP A 26 -0.05 10.19 -9.62
C ASP A 26 -0.74 11.54 -9.38
N LYS A 27 -0.15 12.61 -9.90
CA LYS A 27 -0.68 13.96 -9.72
C LYS A 27 -2.10 14.12 -10.30
N THR A 28 -2.40 13.42 -11.40
CA THR A 28 -3.70 13.49 -12.08
C THR A 28 -4.78 12.82 -11.23
N ASP A 29 -4.48 11.63 -10.70
CA ASP A 29 -5.37 10.90 -9.81
C ASP A 29 -5.67 11.70 -8.54
N TRP A 30 -4.65 12.33 -7.95
CA TRP A 30 -4.81 13.21 -6.80
C TRP A 30 -5.72 14.41 -7.10
N HIS A 31 -5.55 15.05 -8.26
CA HIS A 31 -6.42 16.14 -8.66
C HIS A 31 -7.87 15.68 -8.87
N ALA A 32 -8.07 14.51 -9.48
CA ALA A 32 -9.40 13.94 -9.66
C ALA A 32 -10.09 13.65 -8.31
N LEU A 33 -9.36 13.12 -7.33
CA LEU A 33 -9.88 12.85 -5.98
C LEU A 33 -10.28 14.14 -5.24
N VAL A 34 -9.46 15.19 -5.31
CA VAL A 34 -9.78 16.48 -4.67
C VAL A 34 -10.97 17.16 -5.36
N ALA A 35 -11.13 16.96 -6.67
CA ALA A 35 -12.24 17.51 -7.44
C ALA A 35 -13.53 16.68 -7.35
N ALA A 36 -13.51 15.51 -6.69
CA ALA A 36 -14.69 14.67 -6.51
C ALA A 36 -15.77 15.43 -5.71
N GLN A 37 -17.00 15.36 -6.19
CA GLN A 37 -18.12 16.13 -5.63
C GLN A 37 -18.68 15.50 -4.34
N ASP A 38 -18.49 14.19 -4.18
CA ASP A 38 -18.97 13.42 -3.05
C ASP A 38 -18.09 12.18 -2.81
N LEU A 39 -18.42 11.46 -1.74
CA LEU A 39 -17.70 10.26 -1.33
C LEU A 39 -17.82 9.14 -2.37
N ASP A 40 -18.98 8.97 -3.00
CA ASP A 40 -19.20 7.88 -3.95
C ASP A 40 -18.34 8.07 -5.20
N ALA A 41 -18.22 9.31 -5.70
CA ALA A 41 -17.32 9.67 -6.77
C ALA A 41 -15.84 9.44 -6.39
N ALA A 42 -15.43 9.84 -5.19
CA ALA A 42 -14.07 9.60 -4.70
C ALA A 42 -13.76 8.10 -4.60
N ILE A 43 -14.69 7.30 -4.09
CA ILE A 43 -14.53 5.86 -3.97
C ILE A 43 -14.51 5.18 -5.34
N ALA A 44 -15.33 5.63 -6.29
CA ALA A 44 -15.31 5.13 -7.66
C ALA A 44 -13.93 5.34 -8.33
N LEU A 45 -13.30 6.50 -8.09
CA LEU A 45 -11.93 6.78 -8.53
C LEU A 45 -10.90 5.86 -7.83
N LEU A 46 -11.03 5.64 -6.52
CA LEU A 46 -10.13 4.74 -5.80
C LEU A 46 -10.27 3.28 -6.25
N ARG A 47 -11.46 2.84 -6.67
CA ARG A 47 -11.69 1.47 -7.19
C ARG A 47 -10.89 1.14 -8.44
N THR A 48 -10.63 2.12 -9.30
CA THR A 48 -9.86 1.92 -10.53
C THR A 48 -8.35 1.97 -10.30
N SER A 49 -7.91 2.36 -9.10
CA SER A 49 -6.51 2.44 -8.71
C SER A 49 -6.00 1.14 -8.05
N VAL A 50 -4.75 1.15 -7.60
CA VAL A 50 -4.15 0.08 -6.79
C VAL A 50 -4.91 -0.22 -5.49
N TYR A 51 -5.77 0.70 -5.02
CA TYR A 51 -6.53 0.56 -3.79
C TYR A 51 -7.86 -0.18 -3.95
N GLY A 52 -8.23 -0.59 -5.17
CA GLY A 52 -9.54 -1.20 -5.45
C GLY A 52 -9.86 -2.41 -4.59
N ASP A 53 -8.88 -3.27 -4.31
CA ASP A 53 -9.06 -4.45 -3.45
C ASP A 53 -9.41 -4.06 -2.00
N ALA A 54 -8.82 -2.98 -1.48
CA ALA A 54 -9.12 -2.49 -0.13
C ALA A 54 -10.54 -1.88 -0.06
N ILE A 55 -10.96 -1.20 -1.14
CA ILE A 55 -12.33 -0.69 -1.26
C ILE A 55 -13.34 -1.84 -1.34
N ALA A 56 -13.07 -2.86 -2.17
CA ALA A 56 -13.95 -4.00 -2.35
C ALA A 56 -14.15 -4.79 -1.04
N GLN A 57 -13.10 -4.90 -0.20
CA GLN A 57 -13.19 -5.54 1.10
C GLN A 57 -13.97 -4.72 2.13
N ALA A 58 -13.98 -3.39 2.00
CA ALA A 58 -14.72 -2.49 2.89
C ALA A 58 -16.21 -2.37 2.53
N GLU A 59 -16.59 -2.80 1.32
CA GLU A 59 -17.97 -2.84 0.85
C GLU A 59 -18.71 -4.03 1.45
N HIS A 60 -19.80 -3.77 2.17
CA HIS A 60 -20.65 -4.82 2.72
C HIS A 60 -22.12 -4.53 2.39
N GLY A 61 -22.74 -5.40 1.58
CA GLY A 61 -24.13 -5.25 1.18
C GLY A 61 -24.41 -3.99 0.35
N GLY A 62 -23.44 -3.52 -0.43
CA GLY A 62 -23.56 -2.30 -1.26
C GLY A 62 -23.43 -0.99 -0.49
N THR A 63 -23.11 -1.04 0.81
CA THR A 63 -22.79 0.15 1.61
C THR A 63 -21.31 0.15 1.95
N ILE A 64 -20.69 1.32 1.79
CA ILE A 64 -19.28 1.54 2.10
C ILE A 64 -19.19 2.24 3.46
N ARG A 65 -18.35 1.71 4.35
CA ARG A 65 -18.05 2.32 5.64
C ARG A 65 -16.64 2.88 5.61
N LEU A 66 -16.51 4.19 5.82
CA LEU A 66 -15.21 4.89 5.75
C LEU A 66 -14.18 4.29 6.70
N GLU A 67 -14.59 3.89 7.91
CA GLU A 67 -13.70 3.29 8.90
C GLU A 67 -13.14 1.94 8.43
N GLN A 68 -13.91 1.19 7.63
CA GLN A 68 -13.47 -0.07 7.05
C GLN A 68 -12.54 0.16 5.87
N VAL A 69 -12.80 1.19 5.06
CA VAL A 69 -11.89 1.62 4.00
C VAL A 69 -10.55 2.02 4.59
N GLU A 70 -10.54 2.90 5.59
CA GLU A 70 -9.33 3.34 6.27
C GLU A 70 -8.55 2.16 6.87
N ARG A 71 -9.24 1.26 7.58
CA ARG A 71 -8.62 0.05 8.13
C ARG A 71 -8.04 -0.85 7.04
N GLY A 72 -8.74 -1.02 5.91
CA GLY A 72 -8.26 -1.82 4.79
C GLY A 72 -7.00 -1.24 4.13
N LEU A 73 -6.95 0.09 4.01
CA LEU A 73 -5.76 0.79 3.52
C LEU A 73 -4.57 0.61 4.47
N TRP A 74 -4.78 0.79 5.78
CA TRP A 74 -3.75 0.54 6.79
C TRP A 74 -3.27 -0.92 6.79
N ALA A 75 -4.19 -1.89 6.74
CA ALA A 75 -3.85 -3.31 6.67
C ALA A 75 -3.02 -3.64 5.42
N THR A 76 -3.32 -2.99 4.29
CA THR A 76 -2.54 -3.13 3.05
C THR A 76 -1.12 -2.59 3.20
N VAL A 77 -0.96 -1.42 3.83
CA VAL A 77 0.36 -0.85 4.15
C VAL A 77 1.14 -1.78 5.08
N ALA A 78 0.53 -2.22 6.17
CA ALA A 78 1.14 -3.14 7.14
C ALA A 78 1.60 -4.44 6.47
N GLY A 79 0.76 -5.07 5.65
CA GLY A 79 1.12 -6.28 4.90
C GLY A 79 2.22 -6.04 3.86
N ASN A 80 2.32 -4.84 3.29
CA ASN A 80 3.43 -4.48 2.41
C ASN A 80 4.76 -4.32 3.16
N CYS A 81 4.74 -3.68 4.33
CA CYS A 81 5.89 -3.55 5.21
C CYS A 81 6.39 -4.93 5.68
N GLN A 82 5.50 -5.80 6.16
CA GLN A 82 5.84 -7.17 6.56
C GLN A 82 6.50 -7.97 5.42
N ARG A 83 5.97 -7.86 4.20
CA ARG A 83 6.55 -8.53 3.02
C ARG A 83 7.90 -7.94 2.62
N ALA A 84 8.14 -6.64 2.82
CA ALA A 84 9.45 -6.05 2.62
C ALA A 84 10.46 -6.51 3.69
N MET A 85 10.01 -6.61 4.95
CA MET A 85 10.80 -7.12 6.07
C MET A 85 11.24 -8.58 5.90
N ALA A 86 10.48 -9.40 5.16
CA ALA A 86 10.89 -10.76 4.84
C ALA A 86 12.22 -10.84 4.06
N PHE A 87 12.63 -9.75 3.41
CA PHE A 87 13.91 -9.63 2.72
C PHE A 87 15.00 -8.95 3.55
N THR A 88 14.68 -8.49 4.77
CA THR A 88 15.65 -7.86 5.68
C THR A 88 16.05 -8.84 6.79
N GLY A 89 17.20 -8.61 7.41
CA GLY A 89 17.69 -9.42 8.55
C GLY A 89 18.43 -8.54 9.56
N GLY A 90 18.60 -9.05 10.78
CA GLY A 90 19.32 -8.35 11.85
C GLY A 90 18.69 -7.00 12.22
N GLY A 91 19.52 -6.02 12.60
CA GLY A 91 19.05 -4.70 13.09
C GLY A 91 18.28 -3.84 12.08
N VAL A 92 18.23 -4.21 10.80
CA VAL A 92 17.38 -3.52 9.81
C VAL A 92 15.91 -3.88 10.01
N TYR A 93 15.61 -5.06 10.55
CA TYR A 93 14.26 -5.48 10.91
C TYR A 93 13.63 -4.50 11.92
N SER A 94 14.40 -4.03 12.90
CA SER A 94 13.93 -3.09 13.93
C SER A 94 13.73 -1.65 13.43
N LEU A 95 14.17 -1.33 12.20
CA LEU A 95 13.97 0.00 11.62
C LEU A 95 12.62 0.14 10.91
N ILE A 96 11.94 -0.97 10.60
CA ILE A 96 10.64 -0.96 9.92
C ILE A 96 9.55 -1.13 10.99
N VAL A 97 8.86 -0.02 11.30
CA VAL A 97 7.73 -0.02 12.24
C VAL A 97 6.45 -0.35 11.48
N VAL A 98 5.71 -1.37 11.93
CA VAL A 98 4.39 -1.74 11.44
C VAL A 98 3.38 -1.32 12.49
N TRP A 99 2.40 -0.51 12.11
CA TRP A 99 1.33 0.03 12.96
C TRP A 99 0.03 -0.75 12.74
#